data_AF-A0A1V5H6A9-F1
#
_entry.id   AF-A0A1V5H6A9-F1
#
_cell.length_a   1.000
_cell.length_b   1.000
_cell.length_c   1.000
_cell.angle_alpha   90.00
_cell.angle_beta   90.00
_cell.angle_gamma   90.00
#
_symmetry.space_group_name_H-M   'P 1'
#
loop_
_entity.id
_entity.type
_entity.pdbx_description
1 polymer ?
#
loop_
_entity_poly.entity_id
_entity_poly.type
_entity_poly.pdbx_seq_one_letter_code
_entity_poly.pdbx_strand_id
1 'polypeptide(L)'
;MKEKILEKIHSLGIPELTEITSLNELDGSFVNMECKLPNGLSAQILDDNKKYYGTQVEQEGGERCYGIAADDKQIAVYEYGCNGIDAELIAWLKL
;
A
#
# COMPACT_ATOMS: atom_id res chain seq x y z
N MET A 1 -14.71 -0.92 -9.47
CA MET A 1 -13.86 -1.51 -8.41
C MET A 1 -12.66 -0.62 -8.12
N LYS A 2 -11.75 -0.39 -9.09
CA LYS A 2 -10.63 0.56 -8.95
C LYS A 2 -11.05 1.95 -8.47
N GLU A 3 -12.14 2.51 -9.00
CA GLU A 3 -12.67 3.82 -8.57
C GLU A 3 -13.01 3.85 -7.07
N LYS A 4 -13.70 2.83 -6.54
CA LYS A 4 -14.00 2.72 -5.11
C LYS A 4 -12.74 2.63 -4.25
N ILE A 5 -11.72 1.94 -4.75
CA ILE A 5 -10.41 1.84 -4.08
C ILE A 5 -9.73 3.20 -4.04
N LEU A 6 -9.70 3.92 -5.18
CA LEU A 6 -9.15 5.28 -5.28
C LEU A 6 -9.86 6.25 -4.34
N GLU A 7 -11.20 6.27 -4.32
CA GLU A 7 -11.98 7.11 -3.39
C GLU A 7 -11.60 6.85 -1.94
N LYS A 8 -11.37 5.57 -1.57
CA LYS A 8 -10.99 5.21 -0.21
C LYS A 8 -9.56 5.65 0.11
N ILE A 9 -8.62 5.46 -0.81
CA ILE A 9 -7.23 5.93 -0.69
C ILE A 9 -7.20 7.45 -0.49
N HIS A 10 -7.93 8.21 -1.31
CA HIS A 10 -8.01 9.66 -1.23
C HIS A 10 -8.61 10.15 0.10
N SER A 11 -9.46 9.33 0.73
CA SER A 11 -10.08 9.64 2.03
C SER A 11 -9.19 9.36 3.25
N LEU A 12 -7.98 8.83 3.08
CA LEU A 12 -7.08 8.48 4.20
C LEU A 12 -6.44 9.69 4.88
N GLY A 13 -6.52 10.88 4.26
CA GLY A 13 -5.90 12.09 4.80
C GLY A 13 -4.38 12.14 4.63
N ILE A 14 -3.82 11.33 3.73
CA ILE A 14 -2.41 11.37 3.33
C ILE A 14 -2.33 12.16 2.01
N PRO A 15 -1.80 13.40 2.01
CA PRO A 15 -1.84 14.29 0.85
C PRO A 15 -1.25 13.69 -0.43
N GLU A 16 -0.13 12.98 -0.34
CA GLU A 16 0.55 12.39 -1.48
C GLU A 16 -0.31 11.33 -2.19
N LEU A 17 -1.22 10.68 -1.45
CA LEU A 17 -2.10 9.66 -2.00
C LEU A 17 -3.26 10.25 -2.81
N THR A 18 -3.61 11.53 -2.65
CA THR A 18 -4.72 12.15 -3.40
C THR A 18 -4.41 12.33 -4.89
N GLU A 19 -3.13 12.34 -5.25
CA GLU A 19 -2.67 12.47 -6.64
C GLU A 19 -2.73 11.15 -7.42
N ILE A 20 -3.04 10.03 -6.75
CA ILE A 20 -3.14 8.73 -7.41
C ILE A 20 -4.39 8.70 -8.30
N THR A 21 -4.18 8.57 -9.61
CA THR A 21 -5.26 8.52 -10.61
C THR A 21 -5.44 7.14 -11.23
N SER A 22 -4.50 6.22 -11.03
CA SER A 22 -4.54 4.88 -11.63
C SER A 22 -3.89 3.83 -10.73
N LEU A 23 -4.29 2.58 -10.94
CA LEU A 23 -3.77 1.41 -10.23
C LEU A 23 -3.41 0.33 -11.23
N ASN A 24 -2.25 -0.28 -11.04
CA ASN A 24 -1.74 -1.40 -11.83
C ASN A 24 -2.16 -2.72 -11.19
N GLU A 25 -2.32 -3.76 -12.01
CA GLU A 25 -2.49 -5.11 -11.48
C GLU A 25 -1.09 -5.71 -11.26
N LEU A 26 -0.81 -6.09 -10.01
CA LEU A 26 0.49 -6.56 -9.56
C LEU A 26 0.33 -7.92 -8.88
N ASP A 27 1.27 -8.83 -9.09
CA ASP A 27 1.28 -10.10 -8.36
C ASP A 27 1.64 -9.84 -6.89
N GLY A 28 1.00 -10.59 -5.99
CA GLY A 28 1.16 -10.49 -4.55
C GLY A 28 2.61 -10.63 -4.13
N SER A 29 3.36 -11.50 -4.79
CA SER A 29 4.79 -11.69 -4.56
C SER A 29 5.66 -10.44 -4.72
N PHE A 30 5.18 -9.40 -5.41
CA PHE A 30 5.88 -8.11 -5.52
C PHE A 30 5.45 -7.08 -4.48
N VAL A 31 4.23 -7.19 -3.94
CA VAL A 31 3.62 -6.17 -3.07
C VAL A 31 3.39 -6.64 -1.63
N ASN A 32 3.54 -7.94 -1.37
CA ASN A 32 3.41 -8.54 -0.05
C ASN A 32 4.71 -8.37 0.75
N MET A 33 4.95 -7.14 1.17
CA MET A 33 6.16 -6.80 1.91
C MET A 33 6.04 -7.29 3.36
N GLU A 34 7.13 -7.84 3.90
CA GLU A 34 7.24 -7.96 5.35
C GLU A 34 7.30 -6.55 5.93
N CYS A 35 6.37 -6.23 6.82
CA CYS A 35 6.24 -4.90 7.37
C CYS A 35 6.05 -4.95 8.88
N LYS A 36 6.48 -3.88 9.55
CA LYS A 36 6.20 -3.66 10.96
C LYS A 36 4.75 -3.23 11.14
N LEU A 37 4.05 -3.94 12.01
CA LEU A 37 2.67 -3.70 12.39
C LEU A 37 2.58 -2.71 13.57
N PRO A 38 1.41 -2.09 13.81
CA PRO A 38 1.22 -1.17 14.94
C PRO A 38 1.47 -1.78 16.33
N ASN A 39 1.39 -3.11 16.46
CA ASN A 39 1.71 -3.82 17.70
C ASN A 39 3.21 -4.09 17.89
N GLY A 40 4.06 -3.63 16.96
CA GLY A 40 5.52 -3.80 16.99
C GLY A 40 6.03 -5.12 16.42
N LEU A 41 5.15 -6.04 16.01
CA LEU A 41 5.54 -7.28 15.34
C LEU A 41 5.74 -7.06 13.83
N SER A 42 6.54 -7.91 13.19
CA SER A 42 6.66 -7.94 11.73
C SER A 42 5.83 -9.07 11.14
N ALA A 43 5.14 -8.80 10.03
CA ALA A 43 4.42 -9.82 9.27
C ALA A 43 4.20 -9.40 7.81
N GLN A 44 3.94 -10.41 6.98
CA GLN A 44 3.28 -10.25 5.68
C GLN A 44 1.77 -10.40 5.87
N ILE A 45 0.99 -9.49 5.29
CA ILE A 45 -0.48 -9.43 5.47
C ILE A 45 -1.27 -9.70 4.18
N LEU A 46 -0.57 -9.85 3.06
CA LEU A 46 -1.14 -10.20 1.75
C LEU A 46 -0.81 -11.66 1.42
N ASP A 47 -1.24 -12.09 0.23
CA ASP A 47 -1.05 -13.44 -0.29
C ASP A 47 -0.24 -13.37 -1.60
N ASP A 48 0.92 -14.01 -1.63
CA ASP A 48 1.84 -13.99 -2.78
C ASP A 48 1.20 -14.54 -4.07
N ASN A 49 0.18 -15.39 -3.94
CA ASN A 49 -0.48 -16.06 -5.05
C ASN A 49 -1.69 -15.30 -5.59
N LYS A 50 -2.01 -14.14 -5.02
CA LYS A 50 -3.09 -13.27 -5.48
C LYS A 50 -2.57 -12.14 -6.33
N LYS A 51 -3.50 -11.47 -6.99
CA LYS A 51 -3.25 -10.20 -7.66
C LYS A 51 -3.89 -9.07 -6.89
N TYR A 52 -3.20 -7.95 -6.87
CA TYR A 52 -3.62 -6.73 -6.20
C TYR A 52 -3.61 -5.56 -7.17
N TYR A 53 -4.52 -4.63 -6.97
CA TYR A 53 -4.42 -3.30 -7.52
C TYR A 53 -3.46 -2.48 -6.67
N GLY A 54 -2.38 -1.99 -7.27
CA GLY A 54 -1.35 -1.26 -6.55
C GLY A 54 -0.65 -0.20 -7.37
N THR A 55 0.05 0.66 -6.63
CA THR A 55 0.95 1.70 -7.15
C THR A 55 1.90 2.11 -6.02
N GLN A 56 2.94 2.85 -6.37
CA GLN A 56 3.77 3.56 -5.40
C GLN A 56 3.65 5.07 -5.60
N VAL A 57 3.91 5.84 -4.54
CA VAL A 57 4.06 7.28 -4.56
C VAL A 57 5.28 7.65 -3.73
N GLU A 58 6.20 8.43 -4.30
CA GLU A 58 7.36 8.93 -3.57
C GLU A 58 6.93 10.06 -2.62
N GLN A 59 7.47 10.08 -1.40
CA GLN A 59 7.27 11.22 -0.50
C GLN A 59 8.08 12.42 -0.99
N GLU A 60 7.52 13.63 -0.85
CA GLU A 60 8.22 14.85 -1.26
C GLU A 60 9.54 15.04 -0.48
N GLY A 61 10.65 15.14 -1.21
CA GLY A 61 11.97 15.43 -0.65
C GLY A 61 12.57 14.31 0.21
N GLY A 62 12.00 13.10 0.20
CA GLY A 62 12.39 11.99 1.07
C GLY A 62 13.03 10.80 0.35
N GLU A 63 13.57 9.88 1.14
CA GLU A 63 14.08 8.56 0.68
C GLU A 63 13.04 7.44 0.82
N ARG A 64 11.78 7.81 1.11
CA ARG A 64 10.69 6.88 1.42
C ARG A 64 9.53 7.03 0.43
N CYS A 65 8.79 5.94 0.29
CA CYS A 65 7.66 5.80 -0.61
C CYS A 65 6.45 5.27 0.17
N TYR A 66 5.26 5.65 -0.28
CA TYR A 66 4.05 4.93 0.01
C TYR A 66 3.82 3.86 -1.04
N GLY A 67 3.58 2.62 -0.63
CA GLY A 67 3.11 1.55 -1.50
C GLY A 67 1.68 1.15 -1.16
N ILE A 68 0.86 0.99 -2.18
CA ILE A 68 -0.55 0.64 -2.03
C ILE A 68 -0.78 -0.73 -2.65
N ALA A 69 -1.48 -1.61 -1.95
CA ALA A 69 -1.97 -2.88 -2.47
C ALA A 69 -3.41 -3.12 -2.01
N ALA A 70 -4.31 -3.35 -2.95
CA ALA A 70 -5.73 -3.48 -2.70
C ALA A 70 -6.39 -4.58 -3.54
N ASP A 71 -7.41 -5.23 -2.99
CA ASP A 71 -8.26 -6.19 -3.69
C ASP A 71 -9.74 -5.89 -3.44
N ASP A 72 -10.63 -6.87 -3.55
CA ASP A 72 -12.07 -6.73 -3.28
C ASP A 72 -12.41 -6.73 -1.79
N LYS A 73 -11.45 -7.00 -0.91
CA LYS A 73 -11.64 -7.17 0.52
C LYS A 73 -10.90 -6.15 1.35
N GLN A 74 -9.78 -5.63 0.85
CA GLN A 74 -8.91 -4.78 1.65
C GLN A 74 -8.07 -3.79 0.84
N ILE A 75 -7.57 -2.77 1.55
CA ILE A 75 -6.53 -1.85 1.12
C ILE A 75 -5.44 -1.85 2.19
N ALA A 76 -4.22 -2.20 1.80
CA ALA A 76 -3.02 -2.03 2.60
C ALA A 76 -2.21 -0.86 2.05
N VAL A 77 -1.74 0.02 2.94
CA VAL A 77 -0.81 1.09 2.63
C VAL A 77 0.43 0.91 3.49
N TYR A 78 1.57 0.83 2.84
CA TYR A 78 2.88 0.72 3.45
C TYR A 78 3.64 2.03 3.29
N GLU A 79 4.49 2.34 4.25
CA GLU A 79 5.56 3.31 4.09
C GLU A 79 6.90 2.58 4.18
N TYR A 80 7.81 2.78 3.24
CA TYR A 80 9.10 2.08 3.19
C TYR A 80 10.19 2.93 2.55
N GLY A 81 11.45 2.64 2.86
CA GLY A 81 12.62 3.24 2.22
C GLY A 81 12.94 2.63 0.85
N CYS A 82 13.97 3.15 0.19
CA CYS A 82 14.48 2.63 -1.09
C CYS A 82 14.56 1.09 -1.13
N ASN A 83 14.06 0.50 -2.22
CA ASN A 83 13.95 -0.96 -2.41
C ASN A 83 13.06 -1.69 -1.41
N GLY A 84 12.17 -0.98 -0.71
CA GLY A 84 11.21 -1.59 0.19
C GLY A 84 11.72 -1.92 1.59
N ILE A 85 12.85 -1.33 1.98
CA ILE A 85 13.45 -1.53 3.30
C ILE A 85 12.64 -0.82 4.39
N ASP A 86 12.72 -1.31 5.64
CA ASP A 86 12.08 -0.71 6.81
C ASP A 86 10.60 -0.36 6.58
N ALA A 87 9.87 -1.32 6.00
CA ALA A 87 8.47 -1.18 5.69
C ALA A 87 7.61 -1.16 6.95
N GLU A 88 6.70 -0.20 7.03
CA GLU A 88 5.72 -0.06 8.12
C GLU A 88 4.31 -0.05 7.52
N LEU A 89 3.38 -0.74 8.18
CA LEU A 89 1.98 -0.71 7.80
C LEU A 89 1.32 0.53 8.39
N ILE A 90 1.04 1.53 7.55
CA ILE A 90 0.46 2.81 7.99
C ILE A 90 -1.08 2.82 7.94
N ALA A 91 -1.69 2.03 7.05
CA ALA A 91 -3.13 1.88 7.00
C ALA A 91 -3.52 0.48 6.50
N TRP A 92 -4.56 -0.10 7.12
CA TRP A 92 -5.18 -1.32 6.65
C TRP A 92 -6.70 -1.21 6.79
N LEU A 93 -7.38 -1.15 5.65
CA LEU A 93 -8.82 -0.97 5.58
C LEU A 93 -9.45 -2.22 5.03
N LYS A 94 -10.61 -2.56 5.57
CA LYS A 94 -11.52 -3.53 4.98
C LYS A 94 -12.50 -2.82 4.05
N LEU A 95 -12.76 -3.41 2.89
CA LEU A 95 -13.72 -2.94 1.88
C LEU A 95 -15.09 -3.61 2.03
#